data_AF-A0A2M7VL58-F1
#
_entry.id   AF-A0A2M7VL58-F1
#
_cell.length_a   1.000
_cell.length_b   1.000
_cell.length_c   1.000
_cell.angle_alpha   90.00
_cell.angle_beta   90.00
_cell.angle_gamma   90.00
#
_symmetry.space_group_name_H-M   'P 1'
#
loop_
_entity.id
_entity.type
_entity.pdbx_description
1 polymer ?
#
loop_
_entity_poly.entity_id
_entity_poly.type
_entity_poly.pdbx_seq_one_letter_code
_entity_poly.pdbx_strand_id
1 'polypeptide(L)'
;MAKNDFWDLSCRPYTQLKLKILKEYLDFWARVFFSQASKHKNWKEYQDVYYIDCFAGRGKYHCNGQKDAINGSPLIALKCASEFQKIPKYKGVKMYCIFVERYKKISQDLEKFCEPYKGKVDFEIHKEKDFNDVIQNIIDKINYHPTFFFIDPDGIKELKKESLEKIVNRKGATDILLNYIK
;
A
#
# COMPACT_ATOMS: atom_id res chain seq x y z
N MET A 1 1.06 -5.16 -34.17
CA MET A 1 0.27 -4.90 -32.95
C MET A 1 1.24 -4.40 -31.89
N ALA A 2 1.08 -3.18 -31.41
CA ALA A 2 1.91 -2.68 -30.31
C ALA A 2 1.76 -3.65 -29.12
N LYS A 3 2.88 -4.07 -28.53
CA LYS A 3 2.85 -4.83 -27.27
C LYS A 3 1.94 -4.07 -26.31
N ASN A 4 0.90 -4.71 -25.79
CA ASN A 4 0.03 -4.12 -24.77
C ASN A 4 0.92 -3.61 -23.64
N ASP A 5 1.04 -2.30 -23.50
CA ASP A 5 1.74 -1.69 -22.38
C ASP A 5 0.94 -2.04 -21.13
N PHE A 6 1.52 -2.88 -20.27
CA PHE A 6 0.90 -3.29 -19.02
C PHE A 6 0.51 -2.07 -18.18
N TRP A 7 1.23 -0.96 -18.29
CA TRP A 7 0.99 0.24 -17.49
C TRP A 7 -0.05 1.19 -18.09
N ASP A 8 -0.65 0.86 -19.23
CA ASP A 8 -1.77 1.62 -19.80
C ASP A 8 -3.12 1.09 -19.26
N LEU A 9 -3.83 1.96 -18.53
CA LEU A 9 -5.14 1.65 -17.97
C LEU A 9 -6.29 1.75 -18.96
N SER A 10 -6.08 2.35 -20.14
CA SER A 10 -7.16 2.66 -21.10
C SER A 10 -8.02 1.44 -21.43
N CYS A 11 -7.39 0.25 -21.47
CA CYS A 11 -8.05 -1.03 -21.76
C CYS A 11 -8.06 -1.99 -20.55
N ARG A 12 -7.85 -1.50 -19.32
CA ARG A 12 -7.78 -2.31 -18.09
C ARG A 12 -8.86 -1.89 -17.05
N PRO A 13 -10.16 -2.08 -17.34
CA PRO A 13 -11.25 -1.63 -16.46
C PRO A 13 -11.20 -2.28 -15.08
N TYR A 14 -10.76 -3.54 -14.97
CA TYR A 14 -10.58 -4.20 -13.68
C TYR A 14 -9.52 -3.50 -12.82
N THR A 15 -8.40 -3.08 -13.43
CA THR A 15 -7.36 -2.33 -12.72
C THR A 15 -7.87 -0.96 -12.27
N GLN A 16 -8.67 -0.27 -13.10
CA GLN A 16 -9.31 0.98 -12.70
C GLN A 16 -10.27 0.78 -11.51
N LEU A 17 -11.09 -0.27 -11.55
CA LEU A 17 -12.05 -0.58 -10.49
C LEU A 17 -11.34 -0.94 -9.16
N LYS A 18 -10.30 -1.78 -9.17
CA LYS A 18 -9.58 -2.11 -7.93
C LYS A 18 -8.91 -0.88 -7.30
N LEU A 19 -8.36 0.03 -8.10
CA LEU A 19 -7.78 1.27 -7.59
C LEU A 19 -8.85 2.20 -6.98
N LYS A 20 -10.05 2.23 -7.58
CA LYS A 20 -11.20 2.95 -7.01
C LYS A 20 -11.63 2.35 -5.67
N ILE A 21 -11.81 1.03 -5.60
CA ILE A 21 -12.16 0.31 -4.37
C ILE A 21 -11.11 0.55 -3.29
N LEU A 22 -9.82 0.40 -3.62
CA LEU A 22 -8.72 0.66 -2.70
C LEU A 22 -8.79 2.09 -2.14
N LYS A 23 -8.96 3.09 -3.00
CA LYS A 23 -9.01 4.49 -2.59
C LYS A 23 -10.18 4.77 -1.63
N GLU A 24 -11.37 4.28 -1.95
CA GLU A 24 -12.56 4.50 -1.13
C GLU A 24 -12.47 3.75 0.21
N TYR A 25 -12.02 2.49 0.18
CA TYR A 25 -11.86 1.68 1.39
C TYR A 25 -10.75 2.22 2.29
N LEU A 26 -9.61 2.62 1.71
CA LEU A 26 -8.48 3.16 2.47
C LEU A 26 -8.84 4.48 3.17
N ASP A 27 -9.60 5.38 2.54
CA ASP A 27 -10.06 6.60 3.21
C ASP A 27 -10.92 6.27 4.43
N PHE A 28 -11.88 5.36 4.27
CA PHE A 28 -12.75 4.93 5.36
C PHE A 28 -11.96 4.26 6.49
N TRP A 29 -11.08 3.33 6.14
CA TRP A 29 -10.20 2.62 7.07
C TRP A 29 -9.30 3.60 7.85
N ALA A 30 -8.64 4.52 7.14
CA ALA A 30 -7.78 5.53 7.74
C ALA A 30 -8.56 6.41 8.72
N ARG A 31 -9.80 6.80 8.37
CA ARG A 31 -10.65 7.59 9.27
C ARG A 31 -10.95 6.89 10.59
N VAL A 32 -11.23 5.59 10.54
CA VAL A 32 -11.47 4.79 11.74
C VAL A 32 -10.20 4.73 12.58
N PHE A 33 -9.08 4.27 12.00
CA PHE A 33 -7.88 4.00 12.78
C PHE A 33 -7.11 5.25 13.20
N PHE A 34 -7.10 6.34 12.43
CA PHE A 34 -6.59 7.64 12.90
C PHE A 34 -7.43 8.16 14.08
N SER A 35 -8.76 7.99 14.04
CA SER A 35 -9.60 8.40 15.15
C SER A 35 -9.37 7.56 16.40
N GLN A 36 -9.13 6.25 16.27
CA GLN A 36 -8.81 5.38 17.39
C GLN A 36 -7.43 5.71 17.96
N ALA A 37 -6.41 5.79 17.11
CA ALA A 37 -5.05 6.19 17.50
C ALA A 37 -5.01 7.53 18.24
N SER A 38 -5.78 8.50 17.78
CA SER A 38 -5.86 9.83 18.40
C SER A 38 -6.48 9.84 19.79
N LYS A 39 -7.36 8.86 20.10
CA LYS A 39 -7.97 8.69 21.43
C LYS A 39 -7.07 7.91 22.39
N HIS A 40 -6.24 7.03 21.85
CA HIS A 40 -5.39 6.09 22.61
C HIS A 40 -3.90 6.42 22.51
N LYS A 41 -3.53 7.72 22.51
CA LYS A 41 -2.13 8.18 22.29
C LYS A 41 -1.10 7.58 23.27
N ASN A 42 -1.54 7.13 24.44
CA ASN A 42 -0.68 6.51 25.46
C ASN A 42 -0.48 5.00 25.25
N TRP A 43 -1.21 4.38 24.32
CA TRP A 43 -1.08 2.96 24.01
C TRP A 43 -0.13 2.81 22.85
N LYS A 44 1.06 2.25 23.11
CA LYS A 44 2.09 2.05 22.09
C LYS A 44 1.54 1.38 20.84
N GLU A 45 0.65 0.40 21.00
CA GLU A 45 0.02 -0.36 19.92
C GLU A 45 -0.87 0.49 18.98
N TYR A 46 -1.32 1.67 19.44
CA TYR A 46 -2.22 2.55 18.69
C TYR A 46 -1.59 3.92 18.36
N GLN A 47 -0.28 4.08 18.50
CA GLN A 47 0.37 5.37 18.20
C GLN A 47 0.44 5.64 16.70
N ASP A 48 0.68 4.61 15.91
CA ASP A 48 0.79 4.66 14.46
C ASP A 48 -0.07 3.58 13.80
N VAL A 49 -0.40 3.82 12.53
CA VAL A 49 -1.11 2.86 11.67
C VAL A 49 -0.26 2.52 10.46
N TYR A 50 -0.41 1.33 9.91
CA TYR A 50 0.42 0.85 8.81
C TYR A 50 -0.40 0.55 7.56
N TYR A 51 0.13 0.92 6.40
CA TYR A 51 -0.34 0.49 5.10
C TYR A 51 0.75 -0.34 4.43
N ILE A 52 0.42 -1.56 4.00
CA ILE A 52 1.36 -2.47 3.35
C ILE A 52 0.88 -2.75 1.94
N ASP A 53 1.64 -2.32 0.94
CA ASP A 53 1.46 -2.73 -0.44
C ASP A 53 2.37 -3.91 -0.75
N CYS A 54 1.78 -5.10 -0.84
CA CYS A 54 2.54 -6.34 -0.98
C CYS A 54 3.10 -6.52 -2.40
N PHE A 55 2.53 -5.83 -3.39
CA PHE A 55 2.87 -5.91 -4.81
C PHE A 55 2.73 -4.52 -5.44
N ALA A 56 3.64 -3.61 -5.06
CA ALA A 56 3.47 -2.17 -5.23
C ALA A 56 3.46 -1.70 -6.69
N GLY A 57 4.08 -2.45 -7.60
CA GLY A 57 4.23 -2.06 -8.99
C GLY A 57 5.02 -0.75 -9.13
N ARG A 58 4.91 -0.10 -10.30
CA ARG A 58 5.68 1.12 -10.57
C ARG A 58 5.09 2.40 -9.96
N GLY A 59 3.95 2.33 -9.27
CA GLY A 59 3.33 3.50 -8.62
C GLY A 59 2.44 4.41 -9.49
N LYS A 60 2.62 4.45 -10.82
CA LYS A 60 1.73 5.21 -11.74
C LYS A 60 1.32 4.43 -12.97
N TYR A 61 0.24 4.87 -13.61
CA TYR A 61 -0.29 4.32 -14.86
C TYR A 61 -0.46 5.41 -15.93
N HIS A 62 -0.37 5.00 -17.19
CA HIS A 62 -0.79 5.77 -18.35
C HIS A 62 -2.31 5.63 -18.52
N CYS A 63 -2.95 6.61 -19.14
CA CYS A 63 -4.37 6.54 -19.46
C CYS A 63 -4.70 7.49 -20.61
N ASN A 64 -5.46 7.03 -21.60
CA ASN A 64 -5.95 7.80 -22.74
C ASN A 64 -4.84 8.61 -23.44
N GLY A 65 -3.69 7.98 -23.68
CA GLY A 65 -2.52 8.60 -24.31
C GLY A 65 -1.70 9.53 -23.40
N GLN A 66 -2.13 9.78 -22.15
CA GLN A 66 -1.38 10.57 -21.18
C GLN A 66 -0.47 9.67 -20.34
N LYS A 67 0.82 10.00 -20.35
CA LYS A 67 1.84 9.29 -19.57
C LYS A 67 1.74 9.65 -18.08
N ASP A 68 1.88 8.64 -17.23
CA ASP A 68 1.96 8.77 -15.76
C ASP A 68 0.82 9.61 -15.14
N ALA A 69 -0.39 9.49 -15.69
CA ALA A 69 -1.54 10.32 -15.37
C ALA A 69 -2.32 9.83 -14.13
N ILE A 70 -2.32 8.52 -13.87
CA ILE A 70 -3.12 7.91 -12.80
C ILE A 70 -2.21 7.35 -11.72
N ASN A 71 -2.51 7.65 -10.46
CA ASN A 71 -1.80 7.09 -9.31
C ASN A 71 -2.20 5.63 -9.10
N GLY A 72 -1.20 4.77 -8.92
CA GLY A 72 -1.36 3.39 -8.45
C GLY A 72 -1.47 3.31 -6.92
N SER A 73 -1.57 2.09 -6.40
CA SER A 73 -1.82 1.82 -4.98
C SER A 73 -0.81 2.47 -4.01
N PRO A 74 0.52 2.52 -4.27
CA PRO A 74 1.44 3.16 -3.35
C PRO A 74 1.19 4.67 -3.22
N LEU A 75 0.92 5.34 -4.35
CA LEU A 75 0.69 6.78 -4.36
C LEU A 75 -0.71 7.16 -3.86
N ILE A 76 -1.69 6.27 -4.01
CA ILE A 76 -3.00 6.42 -3.35
C ILE A 76 -2.79 6.40 -1.83
N ALA A 77 -2.01 5.45 -1.31
CA ALA A 77 -1.73 5.36 0.12
C ALA A 77 -0.93 6.54 0.66
N LEU A 78 0.14 6.96 -0.03
CA LEU A 78 0.92 8.14 0.37
C LEU A 78 0.08 9.42 0.37
N LYS A 79 -0.81 9.57 -0.62
CA LYS A 79 -1.75 10.70 -0.66
C LYS A 79 -2.70 10.66 0.54
N CYS A 80 -3.31 9.51 0.80
CA CYS A 80 -4.20 9.32 1.94
C CYS A 80 -3.49 9.65 3.27
N ALA A 81 -2.31 9.07 3.51
CA ALA A 81 -1.50 9.34 4.69
C ALA A 81 -1.20 10.84 4.85
N SER A 82 -0.77 11.51 3.78
CA SER A 82 -0.46 12.94 3.80
C SER A 82 -1.68 13.82 4.11
N GLU A 83 -2.86 13.45 3.60
CA GLU A 83 -4.11 14.17 3.86
C GLU A 83 -4.57 14.00 5.30
N PHE A 84 -4.57 12.76 5.82
CA PHE A 84 -5.00 12.49 7.19
C PHE A 84 -4.07 13.09 8.25
N GLN A 85 -2.76 13.06 8.04
CA GLN A 85 -1.78 13.64 8.97
C GLN A 85 -1.88 15.18 9.07
N LYS A 86 -2.47 15.86 8.08
CA LYS A 86 -2.71 17.32 8.12
C LYS A 86 -3.96 17.69 8.92
N ILE A 87 -4.84 16.74 9.23
CA ILE A 87 -6.08 17.01 9.95
C ILE A 87 -5.75 17.32 11.41
N PRO A 88 -6.10 18.51 11.95
CA PRO A 88 -5.74 18.89 13.31
C PRO A 88 -6.21 17.92 14.39
N LYS A 89 -7.40 17.30 14.18
CA LYS A 89 -7.96 16.28 15.07
C LYS A 89 -7.03 15.08 15.26
N TYR A 90 -6.21 14.76 14.26
CA TYR A 90 -5.34 13.59 14.28
C TYR A 90 -3.86 13.91 14.54
N LYS A 91 -3.59 15.11 15.10
CA LYS A 91 -2.22 15.55 15.39
C LYS A 91 -1.47 14.52 16.24
N GLY A 92 -0.33 14.09 15.72
CA GLY A 92 0.58 13.12 16.35
C GLY A 92 0.37 11.67 15.93
N VAL A 93 -0.67 11.35 15.17
CA VAL A 93 -0.86 10.03 14.55
C VAL A 93 -0.22 10.03 13.17
N LYS A 94 0.52 8.98 12.85
CA LYS A 94 1.11 8.78 11.52
C LYS A 94 0.58 7.52 10.85
N MET A 95 0.58 7.54 9.52
CA MET A 95 0.47 6.33 8.71
C MET A 95 1.83 6.01 8.10
N TYR A 96 2.41 4.88 8.49
CA TYR A 96 3.64 4.38 7.90
C TYR A 96 3.32 3.48 6.71
N CYS A 97 3.90 3.76 5.55
CA CYS A 97 3.65 2.97 4.33
C CYS A 97 4.84 2.06 3.99
N ILE A 98 4.59 0.78 3.72
CA ILE A 98 5.60 -0.19 3.30
C ILE A 98 5.23 -0.70 1.92
N PHE A 99 6.14 -0.58 0.96
CA PHE A 99 5.93 -1.03 -0.41
C PHE A 99 6.93 -2.12 -0.78
N VAL A 100 6.47 -3.23 -1.34
CA VAL A 100 7.33 -4.32 -1.81
C VAL A 100 7.26 -4.43 -3.33
N GLU A 101 8.43 -4.43 -3.98
CA GLU A 101 8.53 -4.56 -5.44
C GLU A 101 9.78 -5.35 -5.82
N ARG A 102 9.57 -6.46 -6.54
CA ARG A 102 10.61 -7.45 -6.84
C ARG A 102 11.45 -7.10 -8.07
N TYR A 103 10.92 -6.32 -9.01
CA TYR A 103 11.58 -6.04 -10.26
C TYR A 103 12.35 -4.74 -10.20
N LYS A 104 13.67 -4.81 -10.40
CA LYS A 104 14.59 -3.67 -10.34
C LYS A 104 14.09 -2.41 -11.03
N LYS A 105 13.77 -2.49 -12.33
CA LYS A 105 13.33 -1.34 -13.12
C LYS A 105 12.02 -0.74 -12.59
N ILE A 106 11.08 -1.58 -12.17
CA ILE A 106 9.78 -1.16 -11.63
C ILE A 106 9.97 -0.48 -10.27
N SER A 107 10.82 -1.04 -9.42
CA SER A 107 11.14 -0.45 -8.11
C SER A 107 11.85 0.91 -8.21
N GLN A 108 12.65 1.14 -9.26
CA GLN A 108 13.28 2.42 -9.55
C GLN A 108 12.25 3.49 -9.95
N ASP A 109 11.30 3.13 -10.82
CA ASP A 109 10.18 4.02 -11.17
C ASP A 109 9.33 4.33 -9.94
N LEU A 110 9.01 3.32 -9.13
CA LEU A 110 8.27 3.48 -7.87
C LEU A 110 8.96 4.49 -6.94
N GLU A 111 10.27 4.32 -6.71
CA GLU A 111 11.07 5.22 -5.88
C GLU A 111 11.00 6.67 -6.38
N LYS A 112 11.15 6.87 -7.69
CA LYS A 112 11.03 8.19 -8.32
C LYS A 112 9.66 8.83 -8.09
N PHE A 113 8.58 8.06 -8.19
CA PHE A 113 7.23 8.61 -7.98
C PHE A 113 6.89 8.83 -6.50
N CYS A 114 7.52 8.11 -5.58
CA CYS A 114 7.36 8.29 -4.15
C CYS A 114 8.18 9.47 -3.60
N GLU A 115 9.24 9.91 -4.30
CA GLU A 115 10.13 11.02 -3.90
C GLU A 115 9.39 12.28 -3.39
N PRO A 116 8.32 12.78 -4.03
CA PRO A 116 7.61 13.98 -3.59
C PRO A 116 6.94 13.86 -2.21
N TYR A 117 6.83 12.65 -1.65
CA TYR A 117 6.28 12.37 -0.33
C TYR A 117 7.34 12.21 0.75
N LYS A 118 8.63 12.16 0.41
CA LYS A 118 9.70 12.13 1.42
C LYS A 118 9.61 13.36 2.32
N GLY A 119 9.69 13.14 3.63
CA GLY A 119 9.52 14.18 4.65
C GLY A 119 8.06 14.61 4.91
N LYS A 120 7.08 14.13 4.12
CA LYS A 120 5.65 14.37 4.34
C LYS A 120 4.95 13.16 4.96
N VAL A 121 5.38 11.97 4.54
CA VAL A 121 4.88 10.67 5.01
C VAL A 121 6.08 9.78 5.24
N ASP A 122 6.06 9.01 6.33
CA ASP A 122 7.08 8.02 6.60
C ASP A 122 6.77 6.77 5.77
N PHE A 123 7.69 6.39 4.89
CA PHE A 123 7.53 5.19 4.07
C PHE A 123 8.85 4.49 3.78
N GLU A 124 8.79 3.19 3.45
CA GLU A 124 9.93 2.42 2.96
C GLU A 124 9.56 1.60 1.73
N ILE A 125 10.58 1.31 0.91
CA ILE A 125 10.44 0.46 -0.28
C ILE A 125 11.42 -0.70 -0.15
N HIS A 126 10.89 -1.93 -0.08
CA HIS A 126 11.66 -3.16 -0.20
C HIS A 126 11.92 -3.44 -1.69
N LYS A 127 12.95 -2.77 -2.23
CA LYS A 127 13.34 -2.85 -3.65
C LYS A 127 14.03 -4.17 -3.97
N GLU A 128 13.72 -4.77 -5.11
CA GLU A 128 14.31 -6.02 -5.57
C GLU A 128 14.09 -7.17 -4.58
N LYS A 129 12.93 -7.15 -3.88
CA LYS A 129 12.54 -8.16 -2.90
C LYS A 129 11.21 -8.80 -3.25
N ASP A 130 11.12 -10.10 -3.06
CA ASP A 130 9.87 -10.84 -3.12
C ASP A 130 9.13 -10.69 -1.79
N PHE A 131 7.83 -10.40 -1.86
CA PHE A 131 6.97 -10.27 -0.69
C PHE A 131 7.04 -11.48 0.25
N ASN A 132 7.09 -12.68 -0.31
CA ASN A 132 7.11 -13.91 0.46
C ASN A 132 8.38 -14.04 1.32
N ASP A 133 9.47 -13.36 0.95
CA ASP A 133 10.74 -13.40 1.66
C ASP A 133 10.81 -12.32 2.76
N VAL A 134 10.11 -11.19 2.57
CA VAL A 134 10.17 -10.04 3.50
C VAL A 134 9.02 -9.97 4.48
N ILE A 135 7.92 -10.71 4.25
CA ILE A 135 6.72 -10.62 5.08
C ILE A 135 7.00 -10.85 6.58
N GLN A 136 7.90 -11.76 6.95
CA GLN A 136 8.20 -11.98 8.37
C GLN A 136 8.77 -10.73 9.04
N ASN A 137 9.75 -10.09 8.38
CA ASN A 137 10.36 -8.86 8.88
C ASN A 137 9.34 -7.71 8.95
N ILE A 138 8.43 -7.64 7.98
CA ILE A 138 7.33 -6.67 7.98
C ILE A 138 6.44 -6.90 9.20
N ILE A 139 6.00 -8.15 9.44
CA ILE A 139 5.14 -8.53 10.59
C ILE A 139 5.81 -8.18 11.92
N ASP A 140 7.11 -8.48 12.06
CA ASP A 140 7.86 -8.19 13.27
C ASP A 140 7.98 -6.68 13.52
N LYS A 141 8.17 -5.89 12.45
CA LYS A 141 8.25 -4.42 12.52
C LYS A 141 6.92 -3.77 12.90
N ILE A 142 5.82 -4.17 12.27
CA ILE A 142 4.50 -3.59 12.55
C ILE A 142 3.94 -4.06 13.90
N ASN A 143 4.44 -5.19 14.44
CA ASN A 143 4.12 -5.71 15.75
C ASN A 143 2.61 -5.78 16.05
N TYR A 144 2.06 -4.97 16.96
CA TYR A 144 0.63 -4.92 17.30
C TYR A 144 -0.15 -3.78 16.62
N HIS A 145 0.52 -2.97 15.81
CA HIS A 145 -0.09 -1.78 15.22
C HIS A 145 -1.21 -2.13 14.23
N PRO A 146 -2.31 -1.33 14.19
CA PRO A 146 -3.33 -1.46 13.17
C PRO A 146 -2.74 -1.40 11.77
N THR A 147 -3.02 -2.42 10.97
CA THR A 147 -2.39 -2.57 9.66
C THR A 147 -3.41 -2.94 8.60
N PHE A 148 -3.33 -2.25 7.47
CA PHE A 148 -4.06 -2.61 6.25
C PHE A 148 -3.11 -3.18 5.21
N PHE A 149 -3.37 -4.42 4.79
CA PHE A 149 -2.62 -5.10 3.75
C PHE A 149 -3.39 -5.03 2.42
N PHE A 150 -2.78 -4.41 1.42
CA PHE A 150 -3.22 -4.53 0.03
C PHE A 150 -2.40 -5.61 -0.66
N ILE A 151 -3.08 -6.64 -1.15
CA ILE A 151 -2.48 -7.83 -1.76
C ILE A 151 -3.01 -7.98 -3.18
N ASP A 152 -2.18 -7.65 -4.17
CA ASP A 152 -2.57 -7.57 -5.58
C ASP A 152 -1.48 -8.18 -6.49
N PRO A 153 -1.26 -9.50 -6.41
CA PRO A 153 -0.26 -10.16 -7.24
C PRO A 153 -0.66 -10.13 -8.72
N ASP A 154 0.33 -10.12 -9.62
CA ASP A 154 0.07 -10.20 -11.07
C ASP A 154 -0.39 -11.60 -11.50
N GLY A 155 -0.20 -12.61 -10.64
CA GLY A 155 -0.74 -13.96 -10.80
C GLY A 155 -0.69 -14.82 -9.54
N ILE A 156 -1.51 -15.87 -9.48
CA ILE A 156 -1.72 -16.67 -8.26
C ILE A 156 -0.45 -17.37 -7.71
N LYS A 157 0.53 -17.66 -8.57
CA LYS A 157 1.78 -18.30 -8.17
C LYS A 157 2.72 -17.37 -7.40
N GLU A 158 2.42 -16.07 -7.35
CA GLU A 158 3.26 -15.08 -6.69
C GLU A 158 2.96 -14.96 -5.19
N LEU A 159 1.77 -15.35 -4.72
CA LEU A 159 1.43 -15.33 -3.29
C LEU A 159 1.46 -16.75 -2.71
N LYS A 160 2.42 -17.02 -1.82
CA LYS A 160 2.49 -18.29 -1.09
C LYS A 160 1.47 -18.33 0.05
N LYS A 161 0.88 -19.51 0.29
CA LYS A 161 -0.09 -19.74 1.37
C LYS A 161 0.51 -19.36 2.73
N GLU A 162 1.75 -19.74 2.96
CA GLU A 162 2.48 -19.48 4.21
C GLU A 162 2.65 -17.98 4.47
N SER A 163 2.81 -17.17 3.41
CA SER A 163 2.87 -15.71 3.54
C SER A 163 1.53 -15.12 3.96
N LEU A 164 0.43 -15.64 3.41
CA LEU A 164 -0.92 -15.23 3.81
C LEU A 164 -1.23 -15.65 5.25
N GLU A 165 -0.85 -16.87 5.64
CA GLU A 165 -0.99 -17.37 7.01
C GLU A 165 -0.25 -16.48 8.03
N LYS A 166 0.93 -15.96 7.69
CA LYS A 166 1.65 -15.00 8.54
C LYS A 166 0.87 -13.70 8.76
N ILE A 167 0.16 -13.21 7.73
CA ILE A 167 -0.70 -12.02 7.87
C ILE A 167 -1.91 -12.34 8.74
N VAL A 168 -2.61 -13.45 8.46
CA VAL A 168 -3.84 -13.82 9.18
C VAL A 168 -3.57 -14.13 10.65
N ASN A 169 -2.44 -14.77 10.96
CA ASN A 169 -2.07 -15.15 12.34
C ASN A 169 -1.37 -14.03 13.12
N ARG A 170 -1.18 -12.86 12.51
CA ARG A 170 -0.51 -11.75 13.18
C ARG A 170 -1.33 -11.22 14.34
N LYS A 171 -0.66 -10.58 15.30
CA LYS A 171 -1.34 -9.90 16.42
C LYS A 171 -1.69 -8.45 16.04
N GLY A 172 -2.76 -7.92 16.62
CA GLY A 172 -3.23 -6.56 16.38
C GLY A 172 -4.30 -6.48 15.29
N ALA A 173 -4.94 -5.31 15.19
CA ALA A 173 -6.01 -5.08 14.22
C ALA A 173 -5.47 -5.18 12.78
N THR A 174 -6.10 -6.01 11.97
CA THR A 174 -5.63 -6.33 10.61
C THR A 174 -6.80 -6.32 9.65
N ASP A 175 -6.68 -5.52 8.59
CA ASP A 175 -7.58 -5.52 7.43
C ASP A 175 -6.81 -5.98 6.20
N ILE A 176 -7.46 -6.75 5.32
CA ILE A 176 -6.86 -7.28 4.09
C ILE A 176 -7.78 -6.98 2.92
N LEU A 177 -7.25 -6.32 1.89
CA LEU A 177 -7.86 -6.24 0.57
C LEU A 177 -7.03 -7.09 -0.39
N LEU A 178 -7.57 -8.25 -0.74
CA LEU A 178 -6.93 -9.23 -1.63
C LEU A 178 -7.63 -9.25 -2.98
N ASN A 179 -6.88 -8.98 -4.05
CA ASN A 179 -7.36 -9.22 -5.41
C ASN A 179 -6.97 -10.63 -5.85
N TYR A 180 -7.96 -11.36 -6.35
CA TYR A 180 -7.80 -12.72 -6.84
C TYR A 180 -8.09 -12.76 -8.34
N ILE A 181 -7.04 -13.00 -9.14
CA ILE A 181 -7.15 -13.16 -10.59
C ILE A 181 -6.83 -14.62 -10.91
N LYS A 182 -7.77 -15.30 -11.58
CA LYS A 182 -7.67 -16.70 -12.02
C LYS A 182 -7.47 -16.76 -13.52
#